data_AF-A0A6B0SE64-F1
#
_entry.id   AF-A0A6B0SE64-F1
#
_cell.length_a   1.000
_cell.length_b   1.000
_cell.length_c   1.000
_cell.angle_alpha   90.00
_cell.angle_beta   90.00
_cell.angle_gamma   90.00
#
_symmetry.space_group_name_H-M   'P 1'
#
loop_
_entity.id
_entity.type
_entity.pdbx_description
1 polymer ?
#
loop_
_entity_poly.entity_id
_entity_poly.type
_entity_poly.pdbx_seq_one_letter_code
_entity_poly.pdbx_strand_id
1 'polypeptide(L)'
;MDFPKVNYSDLEDSEEEISVALKRHCKRILPDRMRAAWDRANQKLVDFIMKRKGADPHLLDIVKGRKESRWLESFLNSQRYMIPIETYLEDDDQLDVVVSHLREIYKHVDKKVLALMRDDPVSFLLDVLLPEAIICSITALDGLEYKEAEAKYLQGPPVHSREKELFDKKILKKIRKRSAERYKAKLSPCAQQGIGEKSQPHH
;
A
#
# COMPACT_ATOMS: atom_id res chain seq x y z
N MET A 1 42.28 -19.56 -32.46
CA MET A 1 41.90 -18.22 -31.98
C MET A 1 42.01 -18.26 -30.47
N ASP A 2 43.08 -17.69 -29.92
CA ASP A 2 43.29 -17.62 -28.47
C ASP A 2 42.63 -16.36 -27.91
N PHE A 3 41.92 -16.51 -26.80
CA PHE A 3 41.26 -15.40 -26.11
C PHE A 3 42.28 -14.62 -25.26
N PRO A 4 42.17 -13.29 -25.19
CA PRO A 4 43.08 -12.47 -24.41
C PRO A 4 42.96 -12.76 -22.92
N LYS A 5 44.11 -12.94 -22.26
CA LYS A 5 44.18 -13.22 -20.83
C LYS A 5 44.09 -11.90 -20.06
N VAL A 6 42.92 -11.67 -19.47
CA VAL A 6 42.66 -10.50 -18.61
C VAL A 6 43.33 -10.73 -17.25
N ASN A 7 44.14 -9.76 -16.83
CA ASN A 7 44.73 -9.72 -15.50
C ASN A 7 43.77 -9.01 -14.53
N TYR A 8 43.35 -9.72 -13.48
CA TYR A 8 42.33 -9.28 -12.52
C TYR A 8 42.89 -8.48 -11.34
N SER A 9 44.20 -8.20 -11.31
CA SER A 9 44.84 -7.50 -10.20
C SER A 9 44.56 -6.00 -10.10
N ASP A 10 43.68 -5.45 -10.95
CA ASP A 10 43.33 -4.02 -11.00
C ASP A 10 41.83 -3.76 -10.73
N LEU A 11 41.10 -4.78 -10.23
CA LEU A 11 39.73 -4.64 -9.74
C LEU A 11 39.73 -4.51 -8.21
N GLU A 12 40.46 -3.53 -7.71
CA GLU A 12 40.35 -3.09 -6.31
C GLU A 12 39.74 -1.70 -6.32
N ASP A 13 38.40 -1.64 -6.30
CA ASP A 13 37.74 -0.45 -5.80
C ASP A 13 36.41 -0.79 -5.09
N SER A 14 36.42 -0.49 -3.79
CA SER A 14 35.29 -0.41 -2.86
C SER A 14 34.59 -1.72 -2.43
N GLU A 15 35.30 -2.50 -1.61
CA GLU A 15 34.66 -3.35 -0.58
C GLU A 15 35.03 -2.80 0.80
N GLU A 16 34.15 -1.98 1.38
CA GLU A 16 34.22 -1.62 2.79
C GLU A 16 34.11 -2.89 3.65
N GLU A 17 35.21 -3.17 4.33
CA GLU A 17 35.47 -4.27 5.24
C GLU A 17 34.36 -4.46 6.30
N ILE A 18 33.46 -5.41 6.07
CA ILE A 18 32.58 -5.94 7.12
C ILE A 18 33.33 -7.07 7.82
N SER A 19 33.77 -6.76 9.04
CA SER A 19 34.46 -7.67 9.96
C SER A 19 33.91 -9.10 9.97
N VAL A 20 34.83 -10.03 9.74
CA VAL A 20 34.66 -11.48 9.69
C VAL A 20 34.43 -12.03 11.10
N ALA A 21 33.23 -11.87 11.68
CA ALA A 21 32.91 -12.52 12.97
C ALA A 21 31.42 -12.75 13.25
N LEU A 22 30.56 -12.90 12.23
CA LEU A 22 29.28 -13.58 12.42
C LEU A 22 28.66 -13.98 11.07
N LYS A 23 29.12 -15.09 10.48
CA LYS A 23 28.41 -15.78 9.40
C LYS A 23 27.09 -16.34 9.96
N ARG A 24 26.11 -15.46 10.25
CA ARG A 24 24.70 -15.88 10.22
C ARG A 24 24.46 -16.34 8.81
N HIS A 25 24.09 -17.61 8.63
CA HIS A 25 23.66 -18.12 7.36
C HIS A 25 22.51 -17.24 6.84
N CYS A 26 22.83 -16.24 6.02
CA CYS A 26 21.88 -15.54 5.19
C CYS A 26 21.45 -16.55 4.14
N LYS A 27 20.51 -17.41 4.54
CA LYS A 27 19.77 -18.29 3.62
C LYS A 27 19.27 -17.36 2.52
N ARG A 28 19.76 -17.54 1.29
CA ARG A 28 19.26 -16.85 0.10
C ARG A 28 17.74 -16.84 0.20
N ILE A 29 17.15 -15.65 0.27
CA ILE A 29 15.70 -15.49 0.32
C ILE A 29 15.21 -16.08 -1.00
N LEU A 30 14.50 -17.21 -0.93
CA LEU A 30 13.82 -17.76 -2.08
C LEU A 30 12.81 -16.71 -2.58
N PRO A 31 12.47 -16.68 -3.88
CA PRO A 31 11.37 -15.87 -4.38
C PRO A 31 10.17 -16.02 -3.46
N ASP A 32 9.44 -14.93 -3.22
CA ASP A 32 8.47 -14.83 -2.14
C ASP A 32 7.37 -15.88 -2.28
N ARG A 33 7.61 -17.06 -1.70
CA ARG A 33 6.70 -18.22 -1.74
C ARG A 33 5.38 -17.90 -1.06
N MET A 34 5.39 -16.90 -0.18
CA MET A 34 4.23 -16.42 0.53
C MET A 34 3.37 -15.58 -0.39
N ARG A 35 3.94 -14.64 -1.16
CA ARG A 35 3.18 -13.89 -2.20
C ARG A 35 2.42 -14.83 -3.13
N ALA A 36 3.08 -15.86 -3.66
CA ALA A 36 2.42 -16.87 -4.48
C ALA A 36 1.34 -17.70 -3.74
N ALA A 37 1.37 -17.77 -2.41
CA ALA A 37 0.31 -18.40 -1.61
C ALA A 37 -0.88 -17.43 -1.38
N TRP A 38 -0.59 -16.14 -1.19
CA TRP A 38 -1.57 -15.06 -1.14
C TRP A 38 -2.29 -14.91 -2.47
N ASP A 39 -1.57 -14.83 -3.58
CA ASP A 39 -2.13 -14.74 -4.93
C ASP A 39 -3.08 -15.90 -5.22
N ARG A 40 -2.72 -17.12 -4.76
CA ARG A 40 -3.60 -18.30 -4.85
C ARG A 40 -4.81 -18.24 -3.95
N ALA A 41 -4.70 -17.64 -2.77
CA ALA A 41 -5.85 -17.44 -1.88
C ALA A 41 -6.80 -16.38 -2.45
N ASN A 42 -6.23 -15.28 -2.96
CA ASN A 42 -6.93 -14.16 -3.59
C ASN A 42 -7.57 -14.57 -4.91
N GLN A 43 -7.02 -15.57 -5.61
CA GLN A 43 -7.65 -16.16 -6.80
C GLN A 43 -9.08 -16.66 -6.51
N LYS A 44 -9.39 -17.07 -5.28
CA LYS A 44 -10.77 -17.46 -4.90
C LYS A 44 -11.72 -16.26 -4.87
N LEU A 45 -11.24 -15.08 -4.47
CA LEU A 45 -12.00 -13.83 -4.53
C LEU A 45 -12.26 -13.48 -6.00
N VAL A 46 -11.22 -13.49 -6.83
CA VAL A 46 -11.33 -13.24 -8.28
C VAL A 46 -12.32 -14.21 -8.92
N ASP A 47 -12.23 -15.50 -8.62
CA ASP A 47 -13.12 -16.52 -9.16
C ASP A 47 -14.57 -16.33 -8.70
N PHE A 48 -14.79 -15.91 -7.45
CA PHE A 48 -16.12 -15.62 -6.95
C PHE A 48 -16.74 -14.41 -7.66
N ILE A 49 -15.97 -13.33 -7.83
CA ILE A 49 -16.40 -12.10 -8.49
C ILE A 49 -16.65 -12.36 -9.98
N MET A 50 -15.70 -12.99 -10.67
CA MET A 50 -15.70 -13.10 -12.12
C MET A 50 -16.47 -14.32 -12.63
N LYS A 51 -16.08 -15.51 -12.17
CA LYS A 51 -16.59 -16.77 -12.73
C LYS A 51 -17.97 -17.09 -12.19
N ARG A 52 -18.16 -16.92 -10.87
CA ARG A 52 -19.47 -17.15 -10.24
C ARG A 52 -20.39 -15.96 -10.33
N LYS A 53 -19.86 -14.75 -10.58
CA LYS A 53 -20.64 -13.50 -10.54
C LYS A 53 -21.39 -13.35 -9.21
N GLY A 54 -20.78 -13.84 -8.13
CA GLY A 54 -21.43 -13.96 -6.83
C GLY A 54 -21.68 -12.61 -6.17
N ALA A 55 -20.88 -11.60 -6.51
CA ALA A 55 -21.07 -10.24 -6.04
C ALA A 55 -22.07 -9.43 -6.88
N ASP A 56 -22.38 -9.85 -8.11
CA ASP A 56 -23.19 -9.07 -9.05
C ASP A 56 -24.56 -8.66 -8.49
N PRO A 57 -25.35 -9.53 -7.83
CA PRO A 57 -26.64 -9.12 -7.28
C PRO A 57 -26.50 -7.99 -6.25
N HIS A 58 -25.52 -8.10 -5.36
CA HIS A 58 -25.23 -7.10 -4.32
C HIS A 58 -24.78 -5.77 -4.93
N LEU A 59 -23.85 -5.81 -5.89
CA LEU A 59 -23.36 -4.61 -6.57
C LEU A 59 -24.47 -3.95 -7.41
N LEU A 60 -25.30 -4.75 -8.09
CA LEU A 60 -26.43 -4.25 -8.87
C LEU A 60 -27.49 -3.57 -7.99
N ASP A 61 -27.70 -4.06 -6.77
CA ASP A 61 -28.59 -3.41 -5.81
C ASP A 61 -28.03 -2.07 -5.33
N ILE A 62 -26.71 -1.96 -5.15
CA ILE A 62 -26.06 -0.68 -4.78
C ILE A 62 -26.16 0.32 -5.93
N VAL A 63 -25.75 -0.05 -7.15
CA VAL A 63 -25.72 0.90 -8.29
C VAL A 63 -27.12 1.35 -8.71
N LYS A 64 -28.15 0.55 -8.42
CA LYS A 64 -29.57 0.90 -8.64
C LYS A 64 -30.21 1.62 -7.44
N GLY A 65 -29.46 1.90 -6.38
CA GLY A 65 -29.95 2.56 -5.17
C GLY A 65 -30.97 1.75 -4.37
N ARG A 66 -30.99 0.42 -4.52
CA ARG A 66 -31.85 -0.50 -3.75
C ARG A 66 -31.23 -0.92 -2.42
N LYS A 67 -29.90 -0.86 -2.32
CA LYS A 67 -29.15 -1.20 -1.12
C LYS A 67 -28.21 -0.06 -0.75
N GLU A 68 -28.16 0.24 0.54
CA GLU A 68 -27.23 1.22 1.08
C GLU A 68 -25.80 0.65 1.12
N SER A 69 -24.83 1.52 0.83
CA SER A 69 -23.41 1.21 0.85
C SER A 69 -22.67 2.32 1.56
N ARG A 70 -21.94 1.96 2.62
CA ARG A 70 -21.07 2.88 3.35
C ARG A 70 -19.96 3.46 2.45
N TRP A 71 -19.48 2.66 1.50
CA TRP A 71 -18.45 3.06 0.54
C TRP A 71 -19.01 4.10 -0.42
N LEU A 72 -20.22 3.88 -0.95
CA LEU A 72 -20.93 4.86 -1.76
C LEU A 72 -21.22 6.15 -0.99
N GLU A 73 -21.72 6.04 0.24
CA GLU A 73 -22.00 7.20 1.09
C GLU A 73 -20.73 8.03 1.37
N SER A 74 -19.64 7.37 1.74
CA SER A 74 -18.35 8.02 1.97
C SER A 74 -17.81 8.69 0.70
N PHE A 75 -17.97 8.03 -0.45
CA PHE A 75 -17.59 8.55 -1.76
C PHE A 75 -18.36 9.84 -2.10
N LEU A 76 -19.68 9.85 -1.92
CA LEU A 76 -20.53 11.01 -2.20
C LEU A 76 -20.27 12.18 -1.21
N ASN A 77 -19.98 11.87 0.05
CA ASN A 77 -19.67 12.86 1.08
C ASN A 77 -18.25 13.43 0.99
N SER A 78 -17.46 13.03 -0.02
CA SER A 78 -16.04 13.37 -0.15
C SER A 78 -15.18 13.01 1.06
N GLN A 79 -15.68 12.14 1.96
CA GLN A 79 -14.90 11.49 3.00
C GLN A 79 -14.16 10.31 2.36
N ARG A 80 -13.12 10.63 1.59
CA ARG A 80 -12.25 9.62 0.99
C ARG A 80 -11.42 8.95 2.07
N TYR A 81 -11.96 7.88 2.66
CA TYR A 81 -11.15 6.91 3.39
C TYR A 81 -10.37 6.11 2.36
N MET A 82 -9.17 6.58 1.99
CA MET A 82 -8.25 5.77 1.20
C MET A 82 -7.71 4.63 2.08
N ILE A 83 -8.44 3.53 2.13
CA ILE A 83 -7.87 2.25 2.56
C ILE A 83 -7.18 1.67 1.32
N PRO A 84 -5.88 1.33 1.37
CA PRO A 84 -5.16 0.83 0.22
C PRO A 84 -5.87 -0.39 -0.40
N ILE A 85 -6.22 -0.26 -1.67
CA ILE A 85 -6.81 -1.30 -2.52
C ILE A 85 -5.88 -2.52 -2.64
N GLU A 86 -4.57 -2.30 -2.47
CA GLU A 86 -3.49 -3.29 -2.51
C GLU A 86 -3.58 -4.37 -1.42
N THR A 87 -4.64 -4.39 -0.60
CA THR A 87 -4.79 -5.40 0.45
C THR A 87 -5.24 -6.77 -0.07
N TYR A 88 -5.88 -6.91 -1.23
CA TYR A 88 -6.36 -8.24 -1.65
C TYR A 88 -6.11 -8.60 -3.12
N LEU A 89 -5.75 -7.64 -3.98
CA LEU A 89 -5.44 -7.87 -5.39
C LEU A 89 -4.13 -7.16 -5.74
N GLU A 90 -3.00 -7.73 -5.31
CA GLU A 90 -1.66 -7.19 -5.58
C GLU A 90 -1.13 -7.53 -6.99
N ASP A 91 -1.74 -8.52 -7.66
CA ASP A 91 -1.42 -8.88 -9.04
C ASP A 91 -2.22 -7.98 -10.01
N ASP A 92 -1.51 -7.15 -10.76
CA ASP A 92 -2.10 -6.22 -11.74
C ASP A 92 -3.01 -6.94 -12.74
N ASP A 93 -2.66 -8.17 -13.16
CA ASP A 93 -3.48 -8.96 -14.08
C ASP A 93 -4.81 -9.37 -13.42
N GLN A 94 -4.80 -9.71 -12.13
CA GLN A 94 -6.02 -10.02 -11.38
C GLN A 94 -6.90 -8.77 -11.21
N LEU A 95 -6.28 -7.63 -10.89
CA LEU A 95 -6.98 -6.37 -10.69
C LEU A 95 -7.64 -5.91 -12.00
N ASP A 96 -6.93 -5.97 -13.13
CA ASP A 96 -7.44 -5.56 -14.44
C ASP A 96 -8.67 -6.37 -14.85
N VAL A 97 -8.63 -7.68 -14.64
CA VAL A 97 -9.76 -8.57 -14.97
C VAL A 97 -10.98 -8.23 -14.11
N VAL A 98 -10.78 -8.01 -12.80
CA VAL A 98 -11.88 -7.62 -11.89
C VAL A 98 -12.44 -6.25 -12.27
N VAL A 99 -11.59 -5.24 -12.47
CA VAL A 99 -12.02 -3.89 -12.84
C VAL A 99 -12.75 -3.87 -14.17
N SER A 100 -12.34 -4.69 -15.14
CA SER A 100 -13.03 -4.86 -16.41
C SER A 100 -14.47 -5.35 -16.22
N HIS A 101 -14.71 -6.31 -15.33
CA HIS A 101 -16.07 -6.77 -15.00
C HIS A 101 -16.88 -5.74 -14.22
N LEU A 102 -16.27 -5.07 -13.23
CA LEU A 102 -16.94 -4.00 -12.48
C LEU A 102 -17.38 -2.84 -13.38
N ARG A 103 -16.64 -2.58 -14.47
CA ARG A 103 -17.05 -1.62 -15.50
C ARG A 103 -18.35 -2.01 -16.20
N GLU A 104 -18.63 -3.31 -16.36
CA GLU A 104 -19.91 -3.76 -16.89
C GLU A 104 -21.05 -3.46 -15.91
N ILE A 105 -20.83 -3.70 -14.61
CA ILE A 105 -21.80 -3.36 -13.56
C ILE A 105 -22.05 -1.85 -13.49
N TYR A 106 -21.00 -1.04 -13.65
CA TYR A 106 -21.09 0.42 -13.65
C TYR A 106 -22.03 0.98 -14.73
N LYS A 107 -22.21 0.30 -15.86
CA LYS A 107 -23.18 0.72 -16.90
C LYS A 107 -24.62 0.74 -16.40
N HIS A 108 -24.91 0.05 -15.30
CA HIS A 108 -26.24 -0.02 -14.70
C HIS A 108 -26.48 1.00 -13.58
N VAL A 109 -25.56 1.94 -13.34
CA VAL A 109 -25.72 2.97 -12.31
C VAL A 109 -26.94 3.84 -12.61
N ASP A 110 -27.74 4.09 -11.57
CA ASP A 110 -28.90 4.96 -11.63
C ASP A 110 -28.47 6.39 -12.00
N LYS A 111 -29.25 7.03 -12.87
CA LYS A 111 -29.01 8.41 -13.31
C LYS A 111 -28.93 9.41 -12.15
N LYS A 112 -29.65 9.16 -11.05
CA LYS A 112 -29.60 9.98 -9.83
C LYS A 112 -28.25 9.87 -9.15
N VAL A 113 -27.72 8.65 -9.02
CA VAL A 113 -26.40 8.41 -8.44
C VAL A 113 -25.34 9.02 -9.35
N LEU A 114 -25.42 8.81 -10.67
CA LEU A 114 -24.53 9.45 -11.64
C LEU A 114 -24.50 10.98 -11.51
N ALA A 115 -25.66 11.63 -11.35
CA ALA A 115 -25.74 13.09 -11.21
C ALA A 115 -25.08 13.64 -9.93
N LEU A 116 -24.96 12.81 -8.88
CA LEU A 116 -24.27 13.18 -7.64
C LEU A 116 -22.76 12.96 -7.73
N MET A 117 -22.30 12.20 -8.72
CA MET A 117 -20.89 11.91 -8.93
C MET A 117 -20.25 13.01 -9.78
N ARG A 118 -18.96 13.28 -9.55
CA ARG A 118 -18.18 14.27 -10.31
C ARG A 118 -17.74 13.76 -11.70
N ASP A 119 -18.52 12.89 -12.32
CA ASP A 119 -18.20 12.18 -13.58
C ASP A 119 -16.83 11.48 -13.56
N ASP A 120 -16.43 10.91 -12.41
CA ASP A 120 -15.22 10.10 -12.30
C ASP A 120 -15.56 8.61 -12.14
N PRO A 121 -15.66 7.86 -13.26
CA PRO A 121 -15.96 6.44 -13.22
C PRO A 121 -14.84 5.63 -12.58
N VAL A 122 -13.57 6.06 -12.70
CA VAL A 122 -12.43 5.31 -12.17
C VAL A 122 -12.46 5.31 -10.65
N SER A 123 -12.66 6.49 -10.05
CA SER A 123 -12.76 6.58 -8.59
C SER A 123 -13.96 5.78 -8.06
N PHE A 124 -15.09 5.74 -8.77
CA PHE A 124 -16.22 4.92 -8.34
C PHE A 124 -15.96 3.41 -8.39
N LEU A 125 -15.29 2.95 -9.46
CA LEU A 125 -14.90 1.54 -9.58
C LEU A 125 -13.99 1.13 -8.41
N LEU A 126 -12.99 1.95 -8.10
CA LEU A 126 -11.94 1.64 -7.14
C LEU A 126 -12.35 1.91 -5.69
N ASP A 127 -13.07 2.99 -5.42
CA ASP A 127 -13.42 3.41 -4.05
C ASP A 127 -14.76 2.84 -3.58
N VAL A 128 -15.61 2.34 -4.50
CA VAL A 128 -16.95 1.82 -4.17
C VAL A 128 -17.13 0.37 -4.63
N LEU A 129 -17.12 0.10 -5.94
CA LEU A 129 -17.50 -1.25 -6.41
C LEU A 129 -16.47 -2.32 -6.04
N LEU A 130 -15.19 -1.99 -6.08
CA LEU A 130 -14.11 -2.92 -5.76
C LEU A 130 -14.13 -3.35 -4.29
N PRO A 131 -14.13 -2.44 -3.29
CA PRO A 131 -14.25 -2.85 -1.89
C PRO A 131 -15.54 -3.62 -1.61
N GLU A 132 -16.67 -3.21 -2.19
CA GLU A 132 -17.95 -3.93 -2.06
C GLU A 132 -17.89 -5.36 -2.62
N ALA A 133 -17.25 -5.54 -3.78
CA ALA A 133 -17.06 -6.84 -4.40
C ALA A 133 -16.19 -7.76 -3.52
N ILE A 134 -15.10 -7.24 -2.98
CA ILE A 134 -14.18 -8.00 -2.12
C ILE A 134 -14.87 -8.38 -0.81
N ILE A 135 -15.57 -7.45 -0.15
CA ILE A 135 -16.30 -7.71 1.10
C ILE A 135 -17.42 -8.74 0.88
N CYS A 136 -18.19 -8.61 -0.20
CA CYS A 136 -19.21 -9.59 -0.55
C CYS A 136 -18.59 -10.99 -0.78
N SER A 137 -17.42 -11.03 -1.41
CA SER A 137 -16.68 -12.28 -1.62
C SER A 137 -16.18 -12.87 -0.30
N ILE A 138 -15.62 -12.07 0.60
CA ILE A 138 -15.19 -12.52 1.95
C ILE A 138 -16.39 -13.08 2.72
N THR A 139 -17.52 -12.35 2.71
CA THR A 139 -18.77 -12.77 3.35
C THR A 139 -19.17 -14.18 2.89
N ALA A 140 -19.17 -14.41 1.57
CA ALA A 140 -19.59 -15.68 0.99
C ALA A 140 -18.56 -16.82 1.15
N LEU A 141 -17.26 -16.53 1.04
CA LEU A 141 -16.21 -17.54 1.07
C LEU A 141 -15.84 -17.96 2.49
N ASP A 142 -15.85 -17.02 3.44
CA ASP A 142 -15.50 -17.28 4.83
C ASP A 142 -16.74 -17.54 5.72
N GLY A 143 -17.95 -17.37 5.18
CA GLY A 143 -19.20 -17.58 5.91
C GLY A 143 -19.42 -16.55 7.03
N LEU A 144 -18.89 -15.34 6.86
CA LEU A 144 -18.94 -14.25 7.82
C LEU A 144 -20.18 -13.38 7.62
N GLU A 145 -20.59 -12.62 8.63
CA GLU A 145 -21.54 -11.53 8.44
C GLU A 145 -20.87 -10.37 7.67
N TYR A 146 -21.64 -9.57 6.93
CA TYR A 146 -21.12 -8.43 6.17
C TYR A 146 -20.23 -7.50 7.01
N LYS A 147 -20.63 -7.18 8.26
CA LYS A 147 -19.84 -6.32 9.16
C LYS A 147 -18.50 -6.96 9.57
N GLU A 148 -18.48 -8.27 9.75
CA GLU A 148 -17.25 -9.00 10.08
C GLU A 148 -16.33 -9.08 8.86
N ALA A 149 -16.90 -9.31 7.68
CA ALA A 149 -16.19 -9.27 6.41
C ALA A 149 -15.62 -7.87 6.11
N GLU A 150 -16.36 -6.81 6.41
CA GLU A 150 -15.89 -5.43 6.32
C GLU A 150 -14.74 -5.17 7.29
N ALA A 151 -14.85 -5.58 8.56
CA ALA A 151 -13.76 -5.44 9.52
C ALA A 151 -12.50 -6.20 9.08
N LYS A 152 -12.67 -7.39 8.52
CA LYS A 152 -11.58 -8.19 7.94
C LYS A 152 -10.96 -7.51 6.71
N TYR A 153 -11.78 -6.91 5.85
CA TYR A 153 -11.31 -6.13 4.72
C TYR A 153 -10.44 -4.96 5.19
N LEU A 154 -10.90 -4.19 6.19
CA LEU A 154 -10.17 -3.07 6.79
C LEU A 154 -8.87 -3.49 7.48
N GLN A 155 -8.85 -4.68 8.09
CA GLN A 155 -7.65 -5.24 8.71
C GLN A 155 -6.60 -5.66 7.68
N GLY A 156 -7.06 -6.11 6.51
CA GLY A 156 -6.23 -6.65 5.44
C GLY A 156 -5.61 -8.03 5.76
N PRO A 157 -4.84 -8.59 4.82
CA PRO A 157 -3.93 -9.71 5.01
C PRO A 157 -3.10 -9.67 6.30
N PRO A 158 -3.05 -10.74 7.10
CA PRO A 158 -2.00 -10.90 8.09
C PRO A 158 -0.58 -10.82 7.49
N VAL A 159 0.17 -9.77 7.86
CA VAL A 159 1.60 -9.63 7.57
C VAL A 159 2.42 -10.52 8.51
N HIS A 160 3.41 -11.26 8.00
CA HIS A 160 4.26 -12.08 8.87
C HIS A 160 5.06 -11.21 9.84
N SER A 161 5.03 -11.59 11.12
CA SER A 161 5.80 -11.01 12.22
C SER A 161 7.27 -10.70 11.90
N ARG A 162 7.96 -11.49 11.07
CA ARG A 162 9.37 -11.23 10.72
C ARG A 162 9.56 -10.01 9.83
N GLU A 163 8.72 -9.85 8.81
CA GLU A 163 8.77 -8.70 7.90
C GLU A 163 8.34 -7.43 8.64
N LYS A 164 7.24 -7.54 9.40
CA LYS A 164 6.77 -6.48 10.28
C LYS A 164 7.86 -6.02 11.25
N GLU A 165 8.53 -6.95 11.93
CA GLU A 165 9.60 -6.63 12.87
C GLU A 165 10.81 -5.95 12.18
N LEU A 166 11.17 -6.37 10.97
CA LEU A 166 12.23 -5.72 10.18
C LEU A 166 11.85 -4.29 9.80
N PHE A 167 10.61 -4.07 9.37
CA PHE A 167 10.09 -2.75 9.05
C PHE A 167 10.02 -1.85 10.28
N ASP A 168 9.44 -2.34 11.38
CA ASP A 168 9.34 -1.62 12.65
C ASP A 168 10.72 -1.22 13.16
N LYS A 169 11.70 -2.14 13.14
CA LYS A 169 13.10 -1.85 13.48
C LYS A 169 13.68 -0.72 12.61
N LYS A 170 13.38 -0.69 11.31
CA LYS A 170 13.83 0.36 10.39
C LYS A 170 13.17 1.71 10.72
N ILE A 171 11.89 1.72 11.04
CA ILE A 171 11.16 2.92 11.48
C ILE A 171 11.74 3.45 12.80
N LEU A 172 11.90 2.60 13.81
CA LEU A 172 12.49 2.93 15.10
C LEU A 172 13.90 3.51 14.97
N LYS A 173 14.73 2.96 14.08
CA LYS A 173 16.07 3.50 13.77
C LYS A 173 15.97 4.90 13.15
N LYS A 174 15.08 5.11 12.18
CA LYS A 174 14.87 6.43 11.55
C LYS A 174 14.36 7.47 12.56
N ILE A 175 13.45 7.09 13.46
CA ILE A 175 12.94 7.97 14.52
C ILE A 175 14.10 8.39 15.44
N ARG A 176 14.90 7.43 15.91
CA ARG A 176 16.07 7.70 16.77
C ARG A 176 17.11 8.60 16.10
N LYS A 177 17.38 8.39 14.80
CA LYS A 177 18.30 9.24 14.04
C LYS A 177 17.80 10.68 13.96
N ARG A 178 16.52 10.88 13.57
CA ARG A 178 15.89 12.20 13.49
C ARG A 178 15.83 12.91 14.85
N SER A 179 15.57 12.18 15.94
CA SER A 179 15.60 12.78 17.27
C SER A 179 17.02 13.23 17.63
N ALA A 180 18.04 12.40 17.40
CA ALA A 180 19.43 12.76 17.67
C ALA A 180 19.91 13.98 16.87
N GLU A 181 19.53 14.07 15.58
CA GLU A 181 19.80 15.24 14.73
C GLU A 181 19.11 16.50 15.27
N ARG A 182 17.85 16.41 15.70
CA ARG A 182 17.13 17.53 16.34
C ARG A 182 17.77 17.96 17.67
N TYR A 183 18.22 17.02 18.49
CA TYR A 183 18.92 17.34 19.74
C TYR A 183 20.26 18.04 19.45
N LYS A 184 21.05 17.55 18.48
CA LYS A 184 22.29 18.19 18.06
C LYS A 184 22.07 19.62 17.55
N ALA A 185 21.05 19.84 16.70
CA ALA A 185 20.71 21.17 16.20
C ALA A 185 20.30 22.16 17.32
N LYS A 186 19.68 21.68 18.41
CA LYS A 186 19.34 22.50 19.58
C LYS A 186 20.54 22.83 20.48
N LEU A 187 21.56 21.97 20.48
CA LEU A 187 22.81 22.14 21.23
C LEU A 187 23.85 23.02 20.49
N SER A 188 23.55 23.42 19.25
CA SER A 188 24.37 24.36 18.47
C SER A 188 23.75 25.77 18.36
N PRO A 189 23.52 26.52 19.45
CA PRO A 189 23.33 27.96 19.33
C PRO A 189 24.69 28.67 19.34
N CYS A 190 24.89 29.55 18.37
CA CYS A 190 25.85 30.68 18.34
C CYS A 190 27.16 30.53 17.53
N ALA A 191 27.17 31.18 16.36
CA ALA A 191 28.16 32.16 15.90
C ALA A 191 27.51 32.89 14.71
N GLN A 192 26.97 34.10 14.84
CA GLN A 192 27.72 35.35 14.81
C GLN A 192 27.00 36.45 15.60
N GLN A 193 27.58 36.84 16.73
CA GLN A 193 27.46 38.19 17.28
C GLN A 193 28.85 38.57 17.79
N GLY A 194 29.60 39.27 16.94
CA GLY A 194 30.92 39.82 17.25
C GLY A 194 30.81 41.34 17.32
N ILE A 195 31.03 41.86 18.53
CA ILE A 195 30.96 43.26 18.96
C ILE A 195 32.24 44.01 18.55
N GLY A 196 32.13 45.32 18.28
CA GLY A 196 33.28 46.21 18.14
C GLY A 196 32.91 47.70 18.08
N GLU A 197 32.52 48.29 19.21
CA GLU A 197 32.53 49.75 19.41
C GLU A 197 33.96 50.31 19.28
N LYS A 198 34.12 51.48 18.65
CA LYS A 198 35.09 52.51 19.07
C LYS A 198 34.79 53.89 18.45
N SER A 199 34.36 54.79 19.35
CA SER A 199 34.80 56.19 19.52
C SER A 199 34.57 57.24 18.42
N GLN A 200 33.76 58.26 18.76
CA GLN A 200 33.78 59.62 18.20
C GLN A 200 35.10 60.35 18.45
N PRO A 201 35.38 61.41 17.67
CA PRO A 201 35.75 62.68 18.31
C PRO A 201 34.93 63.88 17.79
N HIS A 202 34.87 64.89 18.67
CA HIS A 202 34.35 66.23 18.45
C HIS A 202 35.05 66.97 17.31
N HIS A 203 34.28 67.74 16.54
CA HIS A 203 34.50 69.18 16.36
C HIS A 203 33.20 69.87 15.92
#